data_AF-A0A0D2JLQ0-F1
#
_entry.id   AF-A0A0D2JLQ0-F1
#
_cell.length_a   1.000
_cell.length_b   1.000
_cell.length_c   1.000
_cell.angle_alpha   90.00
_cell.angle_beta   90.00
_cell.angle_gamma   90.00
#
_symmetry.space_group_name_H-M   'P 1'
#
loop_
_entity.id
_entity.type
_entity.pdbx_description
1 polymer ?
#
loop_
_entity_poly.entity_id
_entity_poly.type
_entity_poly.pdbx_seq_one_letter_code
_entity_poly.pdbx_strand_id
1 'polypeptide(L)'
;MARARHIAWSSWCISCALLGLVILSIIGLHYNQQSMQAYLIGEDITQLVSIFADIDATAGIAEFEHTFNWIDFLTIKKNGFLGSQVGSLILARPERWNGPYVSQHICLQSVKYQVIKTDKGYFIIPGNGARLPDGRVMGVDLILTENSDIDTLINTGPLTYHAHKLAAPVIITPTTTMVSEMQKLNDQDEDI
;
A
#
# COMPACT_ATOMS: atom_id res chain seq x y z
N MET A 1 -66.60 13.62 -0.78
CA MET A 1 -65.71 12.46 -1.03
C MET A 1 -64.62 12.70 -2.09
N ALA A 2 -64.83 13.51 -3.14
CA ALA A 2 -63.83 13.76 -4.19
C ALA A 2 -62.50 14.40 -3.71
N ARG A 3 -62.54 15.35 -2.77
CA ARG A 3 -61.33 16.02 -2.25
C ARG A 3 -60.36 15.10 -1.50
N ALA A 4 -60.86 14.06 -0.82
CA ALA A 4 -60.02 13.12 -0.06
C ALA A 4 -59.16 12.23 -0.99
N ARG A 5 -59.67 11.86 -2.17
CA ARG A 5 -58.92 11.08 -3.17
C ARG A 5 -57.77 11.87 -3.79
N HIS A 6 -57.95 13.17 -4.05
CA HIS A 6 -56.89 14.01 -4.60
C HIS A 6 -55.73 14.22 -3.62
N ILE A 7 -56.02 14.40 -2.33
CA ILE A 7 -54.99 14.53 -1.29
C ILE A 7 -54.19 13.24 -1.18
N ALA A 8 -54.86 12.08 -1.10
CA ALA A 8 -54.21 10.78 -1.02
C ALA A 8 -53.28 10.49 -2.22
N TRP A 9 -53.69 10.87 -3.44
CA TRP A 9 -52.87 10.68 -4.64
C TRP A 9 -51.64 11.58 -4.66
N SER A 10 -51.78 12.85 -4.23
CA SER A 10 -50.65 13.78 -4.13
C SER A 10 -49.60 13.35 -3.09
N SER A 11 -50.04 12.80 -1.96
CA SER A 11 -49.13 12.28 -0.92
C SER A 11 -48.32 11.08 -1.41
N TRP A 12 -48.91 10.19 -2.20
CA TRP A 12 -48.18 9.03 -2.77
C TRP A 12 -47.11 9.47 -3.78
N CYS A 13 -47.42 10.43 -4.65
CA CYS A 13 -46.44 10.97 -5.60
C CYS A 13 -45.26 11.66 -4.90
N ILE A 14 -45.53 12.44 -3.84
CA ILE A 14 -44.48 13.10 -3.06
C ILE A 14 -43.60 12.05 -2.35
N SER A 15 -44.19 11.02 -1.74
CA SER A 15 -43.43 9.94 -1.10
C SER A 15 -42.53 9.20 -2.10
N CYS A 16 -43.02 8.88 -3.30
CA CYS A 16 -42.22 8.24 -4.34
C CYS A 16 -41.06 9.14 -4.81
N ALA A 17 -41.31 10.45 -4.98
CA ALA A 17 -40.27 11.40 -5.37
C ALA A 17 -39.18 11.54 -4.30
N LEU A 18 -39.56 11.63 -3.03
CA LEU A 18 -38.61 11.66 -1.91
C LEU A 18 -37.79 10.38 -1.83
N LEU A 19 -38.43 9.22 -1.99
CA LEU A 19 -37.75 7.93 -1.97
C LEU A 19 -36.75 7.79 -3.13
N GLY A 20 -37.10 8.30 -4.32
CA GLY A 20 -36.19 8.41 -5.46
C GLY A 20 -34.97 9.28 -5.17
N LEU A 21 -35.14 10.44 -4.53
CA LEU A 21 -34.03 11.32 -4.15
C LEU A 21 -33.13 10.67 -3.10
N VAL A 22 -33.69 9.95 -2.13
CA VAL A 22 -32.92 9.20 -1.12
C VAL A 22 -32.07 8.13 -1.80
N ILE A 23 -32.62 7.35 -2.73
CA ILE A 23 -31.88 6.33 -3.46
C ILE A 23 -30.72 6.96 -4.25
N LEU A 24 -30.98 8.03 -5.01
CA LEU A 24 -29.95 8.73 -5.78
C LEU A 24 -28.84 9.29 -4.87
N SER A 25 -29.20 9.81 -3.70
CA SER A 25 -28.24 10.29 -2.71
C SER A 25 -27.36 9.17 -2.15
N ILE A 26 -27.95 8.02 -1.81
CA ILE A 26 -27.20 6.86 -1.32
C ILE A 26 -26.20 6.36 -2.38
N ILE A 27 -26.64 6.27 -3.64
CA ILE A 27 -25.76 5.87 -4.76
C ILE A 27 -24.61 6.87 -4.89
N GLY A 28 -24.90 8.17 -4.92
CA GLY A 28 -23.87 9.22 -5.02
C GLY A 28 -22.87 9.20 -3.86
N LEU A 29 -23.35 8.98 -2.64
CA LEU A 29 -22.50 8.84 -1.45
C LEU A 29 -21.58 7.63 -1.56
N HIS A 30 -22.09 6.49 -2.04
CA HIS A 30 -21.30 5.28 -2.19
C HIS A 30 -20.15 5.45 -3.19
N TYR A 31 -20.42 6.05 -4.36
CA TYR A 31 -19.39 6.37 -5.34
C TYR A 31 -18.34 7.33 -4.77
N ASN A 32 -18.77 8.39 -4.09
CA ASN A 32 -17.85 9.37 -3.50
C ASN A 32 -16.96 8.75 -2.41
N GLN A 33 -17.50 7.84 -1.60
CA GLN A 33 -16.73 7.13 -0.57
C GLN A 33 -15.63 6.25 -1.17
N GLN A 34 -15.91 5.52 -2.26
CA GLN A 34 -14.91 4.68 -2.92
C GLN A 34 -13.77 5.52 -3.53
N SER A 35 -14.10 6.62 -4.21
CA SER A 35 -13.08 7.54 -4.74
C SER A 35 -12.23 8.18 -3.64
N MET A 36 -12.84 8.59 -2.53
CA MET A 36 -12.11 9.12 -1.37
C MET A 36 -11.16 8.08 -0.78
N GLN A 37 -11.60 6.83 -0.67
CA GLN A 37 -10.75 5.75 -0.20
C GLN A 37 -9.55 5.53 -1.13
N ALA A 38 -9.75 5.53 -2.44
CA ALA A 38 -8.66 5.39 -3.41
C ALA A 38 -7.63 6.52 -3.30
N TYR A 39 -8.11 7.75 -3.09
CA TYR A 39 -7.25 8.91 -2.84
C TYR A 39 -6.39 8.72 -1.58
N LEU A 40 -7.00 8.36 -0.45
CA LEU A 40 -6.28 8.12 0.82
C LEU A 40 -5.23 7.02 0.69
N ILE A 41 -5.58 5.90 0.04
CA ILE A 41 -4.63 4.82 -0.21
C ILE A 41 -3.45 5.31 -1.04
N GLY A 42 -3.70 6.07 -2.11
CA GLY A 42 -2.66 6.63 -2.95
C GLY A 42 -1.73 7.58 -2.21
N GLU A 43 -2.26 8.38 -1.28
CA GLU A 43 -1.49 9.29 -0.43
C GLU A 43 -0.59 8.53 0.55
N ASP A 44 -1.14 7.54 1.25
CA ASP A 44 -0.39 6.63 2.14
C ASP A 44 0.74 5.92 1.37
N ILE A 45 0.45 5.39 0.18
CA ILE A 45 1.46 4.73 -0.68
C ILE A 45 2.55 5.71 -1.10
N THR A 46 2.20 6.94 -1.47
CA THR A 46 3.16 7.98 -1.87
C THR A 46 4.07 8.35 -0.70
N GLN A 47 3.50 8.51 0.50
CA GLN A 47 4.26 8.76 1.71
C GLN A 47 5.22 7.60 2.02
N LEU A 48 4.75 6.36 1.96
CA LEU A 48 5.58 5.18 2.20
C LEU A 48 6.73 5.08 1.19
N VAL A 49 6.49 5.30 -0.10
CA VAL A 49 7.54 5.33 -1.13
C VAL A 49 8.62 6.36 -0.79
N SER A 50 8.22 7.57 -0.38
CA SER A 50 9.16 8.61 0.02
C SER A 50 9.98 8.20 1.24
N ILE A 51 9.37 7.53 2.23
CA ILE A 51 10.07 7.04 3.42
C ILE A 51 11.07 5.94 3.05
N PHE A 52 10.68 4.97 2.21
CA PHE A 52 11.60 3.92 1.78
C PHE A 52 12.78 4.47 0.97
N ALA A 53 12.55 5.50 0.15
CA ALA A 53 13.64 6.18 -0.56
C ALA A 53 14.63 6.86 0.41
N ASP A 54 14.14 7.49 1.48
CA ASP A 54 15.00 8.07 2.53
C ASP A 54 15.77 7.00 3.31
N ILE A 55 15.11 5.89 3.66
CA ILE A 55 15.76 4.74 4.30
C ILE A 55 16.88 4.17 3.42
N ASP A 56 16.61 3.95 2.12
CA ASP A 56 17.61 3.43 1.19
C ASP A 56 18.80 4.37 1.02
N ALA A 57 18.54 5.68 0.88
CA ALA A 57 19.59 6.68 0.77
C ALA A 57 20.49 6.71 2.02
N THR A 58 19.90 6.62 3.21
CA THR A 58 20.60 6.81 4.49
C THR A 58 21.25 5.53 4.99
N ALA A 59 20.47 4.46 5.18
CA ALA A 59 20.88 3.19 5.75
C ALA A 59 21.06 2.08 4.70
N GLY A 60 20.52 2.25 3.50
CA GLY A 60 20.54 1.21 2.46
C GLY A 60 19.62 0.04 2.81
N ILE A 61 18.74 -0.31 1.88
CA ILE A 61 17.88 -1.48 2.02
C ILE A 61 18.61 -2.67 1.39
N ALA A 62 18.93 -3.68 2.19
CA ALA A 62 19.54 -4.90 1.67
C ALA A 62 18.47 -5.85 1.11
N GLU A 63 17.48 -6.20 1.95
CA GLU A 63 16.35 -7.03 1.56
C GLU A 63 15.20 -6.96 2.58
N PHE A 64 14.14 -7.69 2.29
CA PHE A 64 13.05 -7.99 3.21
C PHE A 64 13.04 -9.48 3.55
N GLU A 65 12.79 -9.80 4.82
CA GLU A 65 12.96 -11.15 5.40
C GLU A 65 12.02 -12.21 4.80
N HIS A 66 10.78 -11.84 4.50
CA HIS A 66 9.74 -12.77 4.04
C HIS A 66 9.19 -12.39 2.67
N THR A 67 8.32 -13.23 2.10
CA THR A 67 7.58 -12.87 0.89
C THR A 67 6.59 -11.73 1.15
N PHE A 68 5.96 -11.71 2.33
CA PHE A 68 5.04 -10.66 2.78
C PHE A 68 5.54 -10.07 4.09
N ASN A 69 5.71 -8.75 4.12
CA ASN A 69 6.41 -8.05 5.20
C ASN A 69 5.56 -6.88 5.69
N TRP A 70 5.02 -6.96 6.91
CA TRP A 70 4.25 -5.85 7.48
C TRP A 70 5.12 -4.63 7.71
N ILE A 71 4.60 -3.44 7.39
CA ILE A 71 5.29 -2.16 7.64
C ILE A 71 4.94 -1.70 9.05
N ASP A 72 5.54 -2.31 10.07
CA ASP A 72 5.33 -1.99 11.49
C ASP A 72 6.56 -1.41 12.20
N PHE A 73 7.62 -1.21 11.44
CA PHE A 73 8.94 -0.86 11.94
C PHE A 73 9.31 0.62 11.76
N LEU A 74 8.50 1.41 11.05
CA LEU A 74 8.77 2.82 10.78
C LEU A 74 8.69 3.73 12.01
N THR A 75 8.08 3.25 13.11
CA THR A 75 8.02 3.95 14.40
C THR A 75 9.23 3.65 15.30
N ILE A 76 10.16 2.79 14.88
CA ILE A 76 11.32 2.39 15.67
C ILE A 76 12.38 3.50 15.65
N LYS A 77 12.86 3.88 16.84
CA LYS A 77 13.88 4.92 17.02
C LYS A 77 15.28 4.42 16.63
N LYS A 78 16.22 5.34 16.37
CA LYS A 78 17.64 5.08 16.07
C LYS A 78 18.28 3.88 16.79
N ASN A 79 18.11 3.79 18.11
CA ASN A 79 18.71 2.75 18.96
C ASN A 79 17.68 1.69 19.43
N GLY A 80 16.57 1.55 18.71
CA GLY A 80 15.45 0.69 19.08
C GLY A 80 15.57 -0.76 18.64
N PHE A 81 16.67 -1.13 17.99
CA PHE A 81 16.94 -2.47 17.48
C PHE A 81 18.45 -2.76 17.56
N LEU A 82 18.81 -4.05 17.44
CA LEU A 82 20.20 -4.52 17.44
C LEU A 82 20.44 -5.33 16.17
N GLY A 83 21.65 -5.20 15.60
CA GLY A 83 22.02 -5.86 14.35
C GLY A 83 21.56 -5.08 13.11
N SER A 84 21.43 -5.78 11.99
CA SER A 84 21.02 -5.20 10.69
C SER A 84 19.50 -5.20 10.47
N GLN A 85 18.73 -5.79 11.37
CA GLN A 85 17.30 -6.04 11.16
C GLN A 85 16.42 -5.07 11.96
N VAL A 86 15.46 -4.43 11.27
CA VAL A 86 14.46 -3.52 11.84
C VAL A 86 13.08 -4.02 11.45
N GLY A 87 12.44 -4.79 12.33
CA GLY A 87 11.23 -5.56 11.97
C GLY A 87 11.56 -6.57 10.87
N SER A 88 10.87 -6.51 9.74
CA SER A 88 11.11 -7.37 8.57
C SER A 88 12.11 -6.80 7.56
N LEU A 89 12.68 -5.62 7.83
CA LEU A 89 13.59 -4.92 6.94
C LEU A 89 15.05 -5.21 7.33
N ILE A 90 15.86 -5.64 6.37
CA ILE A 90 17.31 -5.83 6.56
C ILE A 90 18.04 -4.63 5.94
N LEU A 91 18.84 -3.96 6.75
CA LEU A 91 19.61 -2.76 6.38
C LEU A 91 21.07 -3.10 6.09
N ALA A 92 21.64 -2.43 5.09
CA ALA A 92 23.06 -2.54 4.79
C ALA A 92 23.94 -1.79 5.82
N ARG A 93 23.45 -0.66 6.32
CA ARG A 93 24.13 0.25 7.28
C ARG A 93 23.19 0.60 8.44
N PRO A 94 22.92 -0.35 9.36
CA PRO A 94 21.96 -0.14 10.46
C PRO A 94 22.31 1.04 11.37
N GLU A 95 23.60 1.37 11.51
CA GLU A 95 24.08 2.51 12.30
C GLU A 95 23.62 3.88 11.75
N ARG A 96 23.19 3.91 10.48
CA ARG A 96 22.64 5.10 9.80
C ARG A 96 21.12 5.16 9.81
N TRP A 97 20.44 4.28 10.55
CA TRP A 97 19.00 4.40 10.74
C TRP A 97 18.63 5.74 11.40
N ASN A 98 17.77 6.50 10.73
CA ASN A 98 17.32 7.82 11.18
C ASN A 98 15.90 7.82 11.76
N GLY A 99 15.29 6.64 11.94
CA GLY A 99 13.94 6.54 12.48
C GLY A 99 13.79 7.11 13.90
N PRO A 100 12.55 7.41 14.32
CA PRO A 100 11.31 7.02 13.67
C PRO A 100 10.96 7.93 12.48
N TYR A 101 10.46 7.34 11.40
CA TYR A 101 10.02 8.07 10.20
C TYR A 101 8.57 8.53 10.32
N VAL A 102 7.78 7.86 11.16
CA VAL A 102 6.39 8.21 11.46
C VAL A 102 6.12 8.12 12.96
N SER A 103 5.15 8.91 13.45
CA SER A 103 4.75 8.90 14.85
C SER A 103 3.85 7.71 15.21
N GLN A 104 3.11 7.18 14.24
CA GLN A 104 2.20 6.05 14.38
C GLN A 104 2.21 5.20 13.11
N HIS A 105 1.77 3.94 13.21
CA HIS A 105 1.68 3.05 12.04
C HIS A 105 0.67 3.60 11.02
N ILE A 106 1.08 3.59 9.74
CA ILE A 106 0.19 3.90 8.62
C ILE A 106 -0.66 2.65 8.34
N CYS A 107 -1.97 2.80 8.43
CA CYS A 107 -2.93 1.70 8.34
C CYS A 107 -4.15 2.08 7.50
N LEU A 108 -4.56 1.17 6.63
CA LEU A 108 -5.84 1.24 5.93
C LEU A 108 -6.86 0.38 6.67
N GLN A 109 -7.95 0.98 7.17
CA GLN A 109 -9.00 0.23 7.88
C GLN A 109 -8.47 -0.59 9.08
N SER A 110 -7.49 -0.05 9.81
CA SER A 110 -6.77 -0.74 10.90
C SER A 110 -5.88 -1.91 10.47
N VAL A 111 -5.71 -2.12 9.16
CA VAL A 111 -4.78 -3.10 8.57
C VAL A 111 -3.52 -2.36 8.12
N LYS A 112 -2.35 -2.80 8.58
CA LYS A 112 -1.07 -2.21 8.18
C LYS A 112 -0.79 -2.46 6.71
N TYR A 113 -0.08 -1.54 6.06
CA TYR A 113 0.49 -1.81 4.74
C TYR A 113 1.58 -2.88 4.84
N GLN A 114 1.89 -3.52 3.72
CA GLN A 114 2.92 -4.56 3.64
C GLN A 114 3.77 -4.37 2.38
N VAL A 115 5.00 -4.89 2.42
CA VAL A 115 5.87 -5.06 1.26
C VAL A 115 5.80 -6.51 0.81
N ILE A 116 5.47 -6.73 -0.47
CA ILE A 116 5.58 -8.04 -1.12
C ILE A 116 6.89 -8.13 -1.90
N LYS A 117 7.61 -9.23 -1.73
CA LYS A 117 8.77 -9.62 -2.54
C LYS A 117 8.27 -10.48 -3.72
N THR A 118 8.59 -10.07 -4.94
CA THR A 118 8.32 -10.81 -6.17
C THR A 118 9.61 -11.01 -6.96
N ASP A 119 9.52 -11.80 -8.03
CA ASP A 119 10.59 -11.96 -9.02
C ASP A 119 11.04 -10.64 -9.68
N LYS A 120 10.12 -9.67 -9.80
CA LYS A 120 10.36 -8.33 -10.37
C LYS A 120 10.86 -7.29 -9.36
N GLY A 121 10.89 -7.60 -8.07
CA GLY A 121 11.36 -6.71 -7.02
C GLY A 121 10.41 -6.60 -5.83
N TYR A 122 10.37 -5.42 -5.22
CA TYR A 122 9.60 -5.19 -3.99
C TYR A 122 8.49 -4.17 -4.24
N PHE A 123 7.30 -4.42 -3.70
CA PHE A 123 6.14 -3.55 -3.89
C PHE A 123 5.43 -3.29 -2.57
N ILE A 124 5.10 -2.03 -2.30
CA ILE A 124 4.22 -1.63 -1.20
C ILE A 124 2.78 -1.86 -1.66
N ILE A 125 2.02 -2.61 -0.87
CA ILE A 125 0.63 -2.93 -1.13
C ILE A 125 -0.20 -2.78 0.17
N PRO A 126 -1.52 -2.58 0.07
CA PRO A 126 -2.40 -2.70 1.21
C PRO A 126 -2.29 -4.11 1.82
N GLY A 127 -2.38 -4.19 3.14
CA GLY A 127 -2.26 -5.44 3.86
C GLY A 127 -3.36 -6.45 3.57
N ASN A 128 -3.07 -7.74 3.75
CA ASN A 128 -4.09 -8.78 3.67
C ASN A 128 -5.23 -8.49 4.67
N GLY A 129 -6.48 -8.58 4.21
CA GLY A 129 -7.68 -8.20 4.95
C GLY A 129 -8.17 -6.77 4.69
N ALA A 130 -7.37 -5.91 4.04
CA ALA A 130 -7.83 -4.59 3.64
C ALA A 130 -8.79 -4.67 2.45
N ARG A 131 -9.89 -3.91 2.51
CA ARG A 131 -10.87 -3.80 1.42
C ARG A 131 -10.49 -2.67 0.48
N LEU A 132 -10.37 -2.94 -0.80
CA LEU A 132 -10.09 -1.98 -1.86
C LEU A 132 -11.35 -1.18 -2.26
N PRO A 133 -11.19 -0.04 -2.94
CA PRO A 133 -12.31 0.79 -3.40
C PRO A 133 -13.32 0.08 -4.30
N ASP A 134 -12.88 -0.94 -5.05
CA ASP A 134 -13.76 -1.76 -5.91
C ASP A 134 -14.51 -2.86 -5.13
N GLY A 135 -14.32 -2.92 -3.82
CA GLY A 135 -14.98 -3.86 -2.91
C GLY A 135 -14.20 -5.15 -2.65
N ARG A 136 -13.15 -5.46 -3.41
CA ARG A 136 -12.32 -6.67 -3.22
C ARG A 136 -11.52 -6.61 -1.93
N VAL A 137 -11.28 -7.76 -1.32
CA VAL A 137 -10.47 -7.89 -0.11
C VAL A 137 -9.11 -8.52 -0.43
N MET A 138 -8.03 -7.85 -0.02
CA MET A 138 -6.66 -8.35 -0.15
C MET A 138 -6.49 -9.68 0.58
N GLY A 139 -5.85 -10.67 -0.06
CA GLY A 139 -5.63 -12.01 0.50
C GLY A 139 -6.86 -12.91 0.51
N VAL A 140 -8.03 -12.44 0.05
CA VAL A 140 -9.25 -13.25 -0.10
C VAL A 140 -9.73 -13.21 -1.55
N ASP A 141 -10.13 -12.04 -2.04
CA ASP A 141 -10.59 -11.85 -3.42
C ASP A 141 -9.42 -11.55 -4.38
N LEU A 142 -8.39 -10.87 -3.86
CA LEU A 142 -7.14 -10.59 -4.57
C LEU A 142 -5.98 -11.26 -3.82
N ILE A 143 -5.62 -12.46 -4.25
CA ILE A 143 -4.51 -13.23 -3.68
C ILE A 143 -3.27 -12.93 -4.51
N LEU A 144 -2.27 -12.32 -3.86
CA LEU A 144 -0.96 -12.08 -4.46
C LEU A 144 0.02 -13.18 -4.02
N THR A 145 1.04 -13.40 -4.84
CA THR A 145 2.11 -14.37 -4.64
C THR A 145 3.42 -13.78 -5.17
N GLU A 146 4.55 -14.43 -4.90
CA GLU A 146 5.86 -14.06 -5.42
C GLU A 146 5.94 -14.01 -6.96
N ASN A 147 5.04 -14.70 -7.67
CA ASN A 147 4.97 -14.75 -9.13
C ASN A 147 3.89 -13.80 -9.70
N SER A 148 3.25 -12.99 -8.85
CA SER A 148 2.20 -12.08 -9.28
C SER A 148 2.79 -10.88 -10.02
N ASP A 149 2.23 -10.55 -11.19
CA ASP A 149 2.65 -9.40 -11.98
C ASP A 149 2.07 -8.09 -11.42
N ILE A 150 2.68 -7.59 -10.34
CA ILE A 150 2.20 -6.41 -9.61
C ILE A 150 2.15 -5.16 -10.51
N ASP A 151 3.09 -5.00 -11.44
CA ASP A 151 3.10 -3.88 -12.38
C ASP A 151 1.84 -3.86 -13.25
N THR A 152 1.42 -5.01 -13.78
CA THR A 152 0.16 -5.12 -14.52
C THR A 152 -1.02 -4.80 -13.62
N LEU A 153 -1.02 -5.30 -12.37
CA LEU A 153 -2.11 -5.02 -11.42
C LEU A 153 -2.23 -3.53 -11.07
N ILE A 154 -1.13 -2.79 -11.00
CA ILE A 154 -1.07 -1.34 -10.72
C ILE A 154 -1.52 -0.49 -11.92
N ASN A 155 -1.24 -0.94 -13.14
CA ASN A 155 -1.50 -0.12 -14.33
C ASN A 155 -2.87 -0.40 -14.95
N THR A 156 -3.32 -1.66 -14.97
CA THR A 156 -4.58 -2.06 -15.66
C THR A 156 -5.45 -2.99 -14.83
N GLY A 157 -5.00 -3.43 -13.66
CA GLY A 157 -5.69 -4.41 -12.83
C GLY A 157 -6.34 -3.84 -11.56
N PRO A 158 -6.56 -4.67 -10.54
CA PRO A 158 -7.29 -4.30 -9.33
C PRO A 158 -6.51 -3.43 -8.33
N LEU A 159 -5.23 -3.16 -8.57
CA LEU A 159 -4.44 -2.22 -7.75
C LEU A 159 -4.44 -0.81 -8.35
N THR A 160 -5.46 -0.49 -9.15
CA THR A 160 -5.73 0.86 -9.67
C THR A 160 -7.22 1.16 -9.59
N TYR A 161 -7.57 2.39 -9.20
CA TYR A 161 -8.96 2.83 -9.14
C TYR A 161 -9.07 4.31 -9.52
N HIS A 162 -9.82 4.63 -10.58
CA HIS A 162 -10.00 6.01 -11.07
C HIS A 162 -8.68 6.80 -11.20
N ALA A 163 -7.65 6.17 -11.79
CA ALA A 163 -6.29 6.70 -11.95
C ALA A 163 -5.44 6.82 -10.67
N HIS A 164 -5.95 6.43 -9.50
CA HIS A 164 -5.15 6.27 -8.29
C HIS A 164 -4.51 4.88 -8.24
N LYS A 165 -3.18 4.85 -8.15
CA LYS A 165 -2.41 3.62 -7.92
C LYS A 165 -2.52 3.24 -6.45
N LEU A 166 -2.92 2.00 -6.18
CA LEU A 166 -3.12 1.48 -4.82
C LEU A 166 -1.90 0.71 -4.32
N ALA A 167 -0.85 0.63 -5.13
CA ALA A 167 0.43 0.01 -4.82
C ALA A 167 1.56 0.70 -5.61
N ALA A 168 2.80 0.54 -5.15
CA ALA A 168 3.96 1.15 -5.79
C ALA A 168 5.24 0.32 -5.55
N PRO A 169 6.21 0.37 -6.49
CA PRO A 169 7.49 -0.28 -6.30
C PRO A 169 8.33 0.40 -5.22
N VAL A 170 9.09 -0.40 -4.48
CA VAL A 170 10.18 0.08 -3.62
C VAL A 170 11.45 0.05 -4.46
N ILE A 171 12.00 1.22 -4.73
CA ILE A 171 13.26 1.33 -5.47
C ILE A 171 14.41 1.15 -4.47
N ILE A 172 15.16 0.06 -4.63
CA ILE A 172 16.36 -0.23 -3.86
C ILE A 172 17.56 0.02 -4.77
N THR A 173 18.45 0.91 -4.34
CA THR A 173 19.68 1.20 -5.08
C THR A 173 20.65 0.04 -4.88
N PRO A 174 21.13 -0.62 -5.95
CA PRO A 174 22.12 -1.67 -5.80
C PRO A 174 23.35 -1.08 -5.09
N THR A 175 23.70 -1.62 -3.91
CA THR A 175 24.89 -1.18 -3.20
C THR A 175 26.11 -1.69 -3.98
N THR A 176 26.60 -0.87 -4.93
CA THR A 176 27.72 -1.17 -5.85
C THR A 176 29.02 -1.56 -5.11
N THR A 177 29.11 -1.29 -3.81
CA THR A 177 30.28 -1.63 -2.99
C THR A 177 30.52 -3.13 -2.87
N MET A 178 29.48 -3.98 -2.78
CA MET A 178 29.69 -5.44 -2.62
C MET A 178 30.10 -6.16 -3.91
N VAL A 179 29.68 -5.68 -5.08
CA VAL A 179 30.11 -6.27 -6.37
C VAL A 179 31.59 -5.97 -6.62
N SER A 180 32.07 -4.77 -6.26
CA SER A 180 33.49 -4.43 -6.48
C SER A 180 34.45 -5.14 -5.52
N GLU A 181 34.02 -5.47 -4.30
CA GLU A 181 34.85 -6.18 -3.32
C GLU A 181 34.87 -7.70 -3.60
N MET A 182 33.74 -8.29 -4.02
CA MET A 182 33.74 -9.70 -4.45
C MET A 182 34.51 -9.92 -5.75
N GLN A 183 34.47 -8.97 -6.69
CA GLN A 183 35.23 -9.07 -7.93
C GLN A 183 36.74 -8.92 -7.69
N LYS A 184 37.16 -8.06 -6.75
CA LYS A 184 38.56 -7.96 -6.34
C LYS A 184 39.10 -9.20 -5.60
N LEU A 185 38.25 -9.90 -4.86
CA LEU A 185 38.64 -11.16 -4.20
C LEU A 185 38.75 -12.30 -5.22
N ASN A 186 37.85 -12.35 -6.20
CA ASN A 186 37.92 -13.35 -7.27
C ASN A 186 39.12 -13.14 -8.21
N ASP A 187 39.49 -11.89 -8.47
CA ASP A 187 40.67 -11.55 -9.27
C ASP A 187 42.00 -11.79 -8.52
N GLN A 188 41.98 -11.96 -7.19
CA GLN A 188 43.18 -12.27 -6.38
C GLN A 188 43.48 -13.77 -6.27
N ASP A 189 42.49 -14.64 -6.53
CA ASP A 189 42.67 -16.10 -6.51
C ASP A 189 43.11 -16.67 -7.88
N GLU A 190 43.07 -15.90 -8.97
CA GLU A 190 43.58 -16.32 -10.29
C GLU A 190 45.08 -16.07 -10.51
N ASP A 191 45.77 -15.42 -9.57
CA ASP A 191 47.21 -15.09 -9.65
C ASP A 191 48.12 -16.01 -8.78
N ILE A 192 47.63 -17.20 -8.39
CA ILE A 192 48.40 -18.25 -7.67
C ILE A 192 48.51 -19.55 -8.49
#